data_AF-A0A9N9EX93-F1
#
_entry.id   AF-A0A9N9EX93-F1
#
_cell.length_a   1.000
_cell.length_b   1.000
_cell.length_c   1.000
_cell.angle_alpha   90.00
_cell.angle_beta   90.00
_cell.angle_gamma   90.00
#
_symmetry.space_group_name_H-M   'P 1'
#
loop_
_entity.id
_entity.type
_entity.pdbx_description
1 polymer ?
#
loop_
_entity_poly.entity_id
_entity_poly.type
_entity_poly.pdbx_seq_one_letter_code
_entity_poly.pdbx_strand_id
1 'polypeptide(L)'
;MAKSDKINLLTNALFRTLTAPEGTIVEFPELENVFNAQSTESSFNIGTSSTTVIQQPPLKINIFDFDGTLFSSPEPNSEIWEKRLTGMLKEENKIFRGWYQDKRSLETCEAGNRWNNKLVETVKLSMRAENHLTVLLTGRNYNEFHEMITEMVERRGMKFDVMGFKPTINLLDWQSYYKTHIIKTVGRDIYQEIILKKSTIEGTKRLTTKQFKFNFINDLISHHPSTISISIWDDRKPHLKGFENFLKELKTLGKIKEGIVHMVKLPKIPLEPFAEYHMVMGMVNDHNERTVNNKIGIVRKIQYAGIFFDDHVIDQLKKNFPPPENYGEWVFEGSYVHIRTNTNNEWLNSYCGGRGAIVTMRVTAFGIYQKRIYCLQVSEYENSQARTPQGMRKGRLYSDCPVPFINFAYVKGSQGFDDNTETFNFNWVPIEYENQLVIQGVIAAKYILGLA
;
A
#
# COMPACT_ATOMS: atom_id res chain seq x y z
N MET A 1 25.53 -2.78 20.98
CA MET A 1 24.23 -2.63 21.69
C MET A 1 23.48 -3.95 21.61
N ALA A 2 22.93 -4.45 22.72
CA ALA A 2 22.11 -5.65 22.69
C ALA A 2 20.80 -5.39 21.91
N LYS A 3 20.24 -6.41 21.25
CA LYS A 3 18.97 -6.32 20.49
C LYS A 3 17.82 -5.74 21.33
N SER A 4 17.84 -6.02 22.64
CA SER A 4 16.97 -5.47 23.69
C SER A 4 17.06 -3.94 23.82
N ASP A 5 18.27 -3.39 23.84
CA ASP A 5 18.48 -1.95 24.05
C ASP A 5 18.07 -1.13 22.83
N LYS A 6 18.28 -1.68 21.63
CA LYS A 6 17.79 -1.10 20.38
C LYS A 6 16.26 -1.05 20.40
N ILE A 7 15.56 -2.15 20.71
CA ILE A 7 14.09 -2.18 20.78
C ILE A 7 13.54 -1.19 21.82
N ASN A 8 14.17 -1.06 22.99
CA ASN A 8 13.74 -0.09 24.02
C ASN A 8 13.96 1.37 23.58
N LEU A 9 15.05 1.68 22.90
CA LEU A 9 15.31 3.02 22.36
C LEU A 9 14.30 3.39 21.26
N LEU A 10 14.01 2.43 20.37
CA LEU A 10 13.06 2.57 19.25
C LEU A 10 11.61 2.68 19.76
N THR A 11 11.25 1.91 20.81
CA THR A 11 9.94 1.99 21.48
C THR A 11 9.73 3.37 22.10
N ASN A 12 10.72 3.87 22.82
CA ASN A 12 10.70 5.20 23.40
C ASN A 12 10.66 6.31 22.34
N ALA A 13 11.27 6.07 21.17
CA ALA A 13 11.28 6.99 20.05
C ALA A 13 9.89 7.23 19.46
N LEU A 14 9.22 6.17 18.96
CA LEU A 14 7.87 6.32 18.43
C LEU A 14 6.89 6.76 19.51
N PHE A 15 7.05 6.31 20.75
CA PHE A 15 6.21 6.77 21.86
C PHE A 15 6.39 8.28 22.08
N ARG A 16 7.62 8.80 22.09
CA ARG A 16 7.89 10.24 22.12
C ARG A 16 7.30 10.97 20.92
N THR A 17 7.37 10.40 19.72
CA THR A 17 6.75 10.96 18.50
C THR A 17 5.22 11.00 18.58
N LEU A 18 4.59 9.92 19.06
CA LEU A 18 3.14 9.81 19.20
C LEU A 18 2.60 10.60 20.40
N THR A 19 3.45 10.95 21.37
CA THR A 19 3.08 11.77 22.54
C THR A 19 3.49 13.23 22.40
N ALA A 20 4.36 13.57 21.44
CA ALA A 20 4.81 14.94 21.20
C ALA A 20 3.62 15.89 20.93
N PRO A 21 3.72 17.16 21.36
CA PRO A 21 2.76 18.19 20.98
C PRO A 21 2.69 18.32 19.45
N GLU A 22 1.50 18.64 18.94
CA GLU A 22 1.29 18.91 17.52
C GLU A 22 2.29 19.95 16.99
N GLY A 23 2.81 19.73 15.77
CA GLY A 23 3.77 20.64 15.12
C GLY A 23 5.22 20.55 15.60
N THR A 24 5.53 19.69 16.58
CA THR A 24 6.90 19.51 17.06
C THR A 24 7.70 18.60 16.10
N ILE A 25 8.85 19.09 15.63
CA ILE A 25 9.83 18.28 14.89
C ILE A 25 10.48 17.31 15.87
N VAL A 26 10.50 16.02 15.53
CA VAL A 26 11.10 15.00 16.39
C VAL A 26 12.45 14.59 15.82
N GLU A 27 13.52 14.88 16.55
CA GLU A 27 14.89 14.46 16.23
C GLU A 27 15.25 13.19 17.00
N PHE A 28 15.94 12.25 16.34
CA PHE A 28 16.50 11.05 16.95
C PHE A 28 18.02 11.07 16.87
N PRO A 29 18.74 10.68 17.94
CA PRO A 29 20.18 10.46 17.85
C PRO A 29 20.48 9.31 16.88
N GLU A 30 21.44 9.54 16.02
CA GLU A 30 21.90 8.65 14.95
C GLU A 30 22.36 7.30 15.53
N LEU A 31 21.83 6.20 14.99
CA LEU A 31 22.33 4.85 15.29
C LEU A 31 23.12 4.36 14.08
N GLU A 32 24.44 4.21 14.27
CA GLU A 32 25.38 3.71 13.26
C GLU A 32 25.00 2.30 12.76
N ASN A 33 25.12 2.13 11.44
CA ASN A 33 24.93 0.87 10.73
C ASN A 33 26.21 0.03 10.79
N VAL A 34 26.10 -1.23 11.24
CA VAL A 34 27.18 -2.22 11.15
C VAL A 34 26.65 -3.45 10.45
N PHE A 35 27.02 -3.66 9.18
CA PHE A 35 27.06 -4.99 8.55
C PHE A 35 28.18 -5.02 7.51
N ASN A 36 29.13 -5.93 7.70
CA ASN A 36 30.24 -6.24 6.80
C ASN A 36 30.17 -7.71 6.35
N ALA A 37 30.72 -7.93 5.16
CA ALA A 37 30.66 -9.07 4.23
C ALA A 37 31.04 -10.47 4.75
N GLN A 38 30.69 -11.52 4.00
CA GLN A 38 31.66 -12.31 3.21
C GLN A 38 31.03 -13.42 2.34
N SER A 39 31.57 -13.54 1.14
CA SER A 39 31.31 -14.48 0.05
C SER A 39 32.13 -15.77 0.19
N THR A 40 31.68 -16.87 -0.44
CA THR A 40 32.57 -17.93 -0.97
C THR A 40 31.90 -18.65 -2.14
N GLU A 41 32.66 -18.79 -3.24
CA GLU A 41 32.31 -19.53 -4.46
C GLU A 41 32.81 -20.98 -4.41
N SER A 42 32.17 -21.88 -5.16
CA SER A 42 32.84 -23.08 -5.68
C SER A 42 32.20 -23.56 -6.99
N SER A 43 33.04 -23.82 -7.97
CA SER A 43 32.76 -24.18 -9.36
C SER A 43 32.64 -25.69 -9.58
N PHE A 44 31.83 -26.14 -10.55
CA PHE A 44 31.93 -27.47 -11.17
C PHE A 44 31.41 -27.45 -12.62
N ASN A 45 31.95 -28.36 -13.44
CA ASN A 45 32.08 -28.25 -14.88
C ASN A 45 31.63 -29.53 -15.62
N ILE A 46 31.25 -29.36 -16.90
CA ILE A 46 31.19 -30.32 -18.03
C ILE A 46 29.92 -31.18 -18.26
N GLY A 47 29.44 -31.17 -19.52
CA GLY A 47 28.72 -32.28 -20.14
C GLY A 47 27.86 -31.90 -21.36
N THR A 48 28.36 -32.08 -22.58
CA THR A 48 27.72 -31.80 -23.88
C THR A 48 27.01 -33.01 -24.51
N SER A 49 26.05 -32.73 -25.42
CA SER A 49 25.58 -33.50 -26.62
C SER A 49 24.04 -33.53 -26.66
N SER A 50 23.30 -33.52 -27.77
CA SER A 50 23.50 -33.20 -29.19
C SER A 50 22.09 -33.17 -29.82
N THR A 51 21.89 -32.33 -30.83
CA THR A 51 20.61 -31.85 -31.35
C THR A 51 19.88 -32.84 -32.26
N THR A 52 18.58 -33.04 -32.03
CA THR A 52 17.61 -33.51 -33.04
C THR A 52 16.51 -32.47 -33.17
N VAL A 53 16.37 -31.88 -34.37
CA VAL A 53 15.38 -30.85 -34.69
C VAL A 53 13.99 -31.50 -34.78
N ILE A 54 13.27 -31.47 -33.67
CA ILE A 54 11.82 -31.73 -33.61
C ILE A 54 11.14 -30.38 -33.87
N GLN A 55 10.10 -30.34 -34.73
CA GLN A 55 9.27 -29.15 -34.91
C GLN A 55 8.74 -28.70 -33.54
N GLN A 56 9.25 -27.56 -33.08
CA GLN A 56 9.03 -27.12 -31.71
C GLN A 56 7.57 -26.70 -31.50
N PRO A 57 6.92 -27.16 -30.42
CA PRO A 57 5.57 -26.72 -30.07
C PRO A 57 5.53 -25.19 -29.88
N PRO A 58 4.37 -24.54 -30.10
CA PRO A 58 4.25 -23.09 -29.95
C PRO A 58 4.66 -22.63 -28.54
N LEU A 59 5.52 -21.61 -28.49
CA LEU A 59 6.07 -21.07 -27.24
C LEU A 59 5.00 -20.27 -26.50
N LYS A 60 4.84 -20.53 -25.20
CA LYS A 60 3.97 -19.73 -24.33
C LYS A 60 4.80 -18.86 -23.41
N ILE A 61 4.56 -17.55 -23.39
CA ILE A 61 5.27 -16.61 -22.51
C ILE A 61 4.37 -16.27 -21.33
N ASN A 62 4.81 -16.63 -20.12
CA ASN A 62 4.11 -16.31 -18.88
C ASN A 62 4.90 -15.23 -18.12
N ILE A 63 4.28 -14.06 -17.96
CA ILE A 63 4.92 -12.88 -17.38
C ILE A 63 4.28 -12.55 -16.04
N PHE A 64 5.07 -12.62 -14.98
CA PHE A 64 4.63 -12.39 -13.61
C PHE A 64 5.25 -11.10 -13.09
N ASP A 65 4.41 -10.14 -12.70
CA ASP A 65 4.86 -8.99 -11.93
C ASP A 65 5.27 -9.41 -10.51
N PHE A 66 6.12 -8.59 -9.87
CA PHE A 66 6.61 -8.86 -8.52
C PHE A 66 5.77 -8.17 -7.44
N ASP A 67 5.81 -6.84 -7.39
CA ASP A 67 5.24 -6.01 -6.32
C ASP A 67 3.70 -5.98 -6.35
N GLY A 68 3.06 -6.64 -5.38
CA GLY A 68 1.60 -6.75 -5.30
C GLY A 68 1.03 -7.97 -6.03
N THR A 69 1.87 -8.71 -6.76
CA THR A 69 1.49 -9.84 -7.61
C THR A 69 2.03 -11.17 -7.07
N LEU A 70 3.33 -11.42 -7.18
CA LEU A 70 4.00 -12.58 -6.59
C LEU A 70 4.26 -12.37 -5.09
N PHE A 71 4.62 -11.15 -4.72
CA PHE A 71 5.02 -10.77 -3.37
C PHE A 71 4.22 -9.56 -2.90
N SER A 72 3.69 -9.62 -1.69
CA SER A 72 3.05 -8.50 -1.00
C SER A 72 4.14 -7.55 -0.48
N SER A 73 4.75 -6.83 -1.42
CA SER A 73 5.67 -5.74 -1.12
C SER A 73 4.99 -4.75 -0.18
N PRO A 74 5.70 -4.28 0.86
CA PRO A 74 5.10 -3.34 1.79
C PRO A 74 4.63 -2.06 1.13
N GLU A 75 3.61 -1.45 1.73
CA GLU A 75 3.00 -0.20 1.32
C GLU A 75 3.06 0.76 2.49
N PRO A 76 3.19 2.10 2.27
CA PRO A 76 3.07 3.05 3.34
C PRO A 76 1.73 2.90 4.05
N ASN A 77 1.77 2.80 5.37
CA ASN A 77 0.62 2.61 6.23
C ASN A 77 -0.16 3.91 6.38
N SER A 78 -1.38 3.95 5.83
CA SER A 78 -2.27 5.11 5.91
C SER A 78 -2.81 5.41 7.31
N GLU A 79 -2.64 4.47 8.25
CA GLU A 79 -2.96 4.70 9.67
C GLU A 79 -1.85 5.47 10.40
N ILE A 80 -0.62 5.48 9.86
CA ILE A 80 0.53 6.16 10.43
C ILE A 80 0.79 7.48 9.70
N TRP A 81 0.78 7.45 8.36
CA TRP A 81 1.22 8.58 7.54
C TRP A 81 0.05 9.34 6.92
N GLU A 82 0.17 10.67 6.88
CA GLU A 82 -0.78 11.51 6.15
C GLU A 82 -0.82 11.16 4.66
N LYS A 83 -2.00 11.32 4.03
CA LYS A 83 -2.21 10.99 2.61
C LYS A 83 -1.25 11.73 1.70
N ARG A 84 -0.95 13.00 2.01
CA ARG A 84 0.03 13.82 1.27
C ARG A 84 1.43 13.19 1.31
N LEU A 85 1.92 12.85 2.50
CA LEU A 85 3.21 12.19 2.69
C LEU A 85 3.24 10.82 2.00
N THR A 86 2.19 10.02 2.14
CA THR A 86 2.06 8.73 1.43
C THR A 86 2.21 8.88 -0.07
N GLY A 87 1.60 9.92 -0.65
CA GLY A 87 1.79 10.28 -2.07
C GLY A 87 3.25 10.59 -2.39
N MET A 88 3.88 11.47 -1.61
CA MET A 88 5.28 11.86 -1.79
C MET A 88 6.25 10.68 -1.62
N LEU A 89 6.01 9.78 -0.67
CA LEU A 89 6.78 8.56 -0.45
C LEU A 89 6.73 7.66 -1.68
N LYS A 90 5.58 7.54 -2.36
CA LYS A 90 5.42 6.68 -3.55
C LYS A 90 5.95 7.31 -4.84
N GLU A 91 6.01 8.63 -4.91
CA GLU A 91 6.52 9.33 -6.08
C GLU A 91 8.03 9.13 -6.26
N GLU A 92 8.43 8.72 -7.46
CA GLU A 92 9.82 8.41 -7.78
C GLU A 92 10.63 9.69 -8.07
N ASN A 93 11.73 9.91 -7.35
CA ASN A 93 12.72 10.98 -7.54
C ASN A 93 12.17 12.42 -7.55
N LYS A 94 11.12 12.72 -6.78
CA LYS A 94 10.71 14.12 -6.55
C LYS A 94 11.34 14.69 -5.28
N ILE A 95 10.92 14.15 -4.13
CA ILE A 95 11.50 14.47 -2.81
C ILE A 95 12.33 13.30 -2.33
N PHE A 96 11.75 12.10 -2.43
CA PHE A 96 12.39 10.83 -2.09
C PHE A 96 12.72 10.03 -3.35
N ARG A 97 13.49 8.94 -3.20
CA ARG A 97 13.75 7.98 -4.30
C ARG A 97 12.46 7.32 -4.80
N GLY A 98 11.45 7.23 -3.93
CA GLY A 98 10.20 6.52 -4.17
C GLY A 98 10.19 5.21 -3.41
N TRP A 99 9.05 4.86 -2.81
CA TRP A 99 8.92 3.79 -1.83
C TRP A 99 9.43 2.45 -2.34
N TYR A 100 9.03 2.05 -3.55
CA TYR A 100 9.46 0.79 -4.16
C TYR A 100 10.87 0.86 -4.75
N GLN A 101 11.45 2.06 -4.88
CA GLN A 101 12.84 2.24 -5.33
C GLN A 101 13.80 2.45 -4.14
N ASP A 102 13.27 2.51 -2.91
CA ASP A 102 14.10 2.53 -1.72
C ASP A 102 14.36 1.09 -1.25
N LYS A 103 15.65 0.70 -1.19
CA LYS A 103 16.04 -0.67 -0.87
C LYS A 103 15.56 -1.11 0.52
N ARG A 104 15.46 -0.16 1.45
CA ARG A 104 14.94 -0.36 2.82
C ARG A 104 13.52 -0.95 2.83
N SER A 105 12.73 -0.73 1.77
CA SER A 105 11.36 -1.25 1.62
C SER A 105 11.27 -2.77 1.51
N LEU A 106 12.36 -3.44 1.12
CA LEU A 106 12.45 -4.91 1.07
C LEU A 106 13.45 -5.47 2.08
N GLU A 107 14.52 -4.76 2.42
CA GLU A 107 15.51 -5.23 3.40
C GLU A 107 14.92 -5.40 4.81
N THR A 108 14.03 -4.49 5.21
CA THR A 108 13.36 -4.53 6.52
C THR A 108 12.13 -5.45 6.53
N CYS A 109 11.80 -6.06 5.39
CA CYS A 109 10.57 -6.78 5.17
C CYS A 109 10.72 -8.27 5.49
N GLU A 110 10.00 -8.77 6.48
CA GLU A 110 9.91 -10.22 6.72
C GLU A 110 9.07 -10.89 5.63
N ALA A 111 9.73 -11.70 4.79
CA ALA A 111 9.14 -12.29 3.59
C ALA A 111 8.17 -13.47 3.84
N GLY A 112 8.01 -13.94 5.08
CA GLY A 112 7.36 -15.23 5.40
C GLY A 112 5.96 -15.42 4.80
N ASN A 113 5.02 -14.56 5.21
CA ASN A 113 3.59 -14.63 4.89
C ASN A 113 3.18 -13.73 3.70
N ARG A 114 4.14 -13.14 2.98
CA ARG A 114 3.89 -12.16 1.92
C ARG A 114 3.79 -12.76 0.52
N TRP A 115 4.10 -14.04 0.35
CA TRP A 115 4.05 -14.68 -0.97
C TRP A 115 2.64 -15.10 -1.35
N ASN A 116 2.29 -14.86 -2.61
CA ASN A 116 1.10 -15.41 -3.23
C ASN A 116 1.36 -16.89 -3.57
N ASN A 117 1.21 -17.79 -2.59
CA ASN A 117 1.54 -19.21 -2.75
C ASN A 117 0.82 -19.87 -3.95
N LYS A 118 -0.42 -19.46 -4.25
CA LYS A 118 -1.14 -19.96 -5.44
C LYS A 118 -0.42 -19.57 -6.72
N LEU A 119 0.04 -18.32 -6.84
CA LEU A 119 0.75 -17.85 -8.01
C LEU A 119 2.18 -18.41 -8.08
N VAL A 120 2.84 -18.61 -6.94
CA VAL A 120 4.13 -19.33 -6.86
C VAL A 120 4.02 -20.74 -7.47
N GLU A 121 2.94 -21.47 -7.19
CA GLU A 121 2.71 -22.77 -7.83
C GLU A 121 2.45 -22.63 -9.34
N THR A 122 1.73 -21.59 -9.79
CA THR A 122 1.60 -21.28 -11.23
C THR A 122 2.96 -21.03 -11.90
N VAL A 123 3.86 -20.30 -11.25
CA VAL A 123 5.23 -20.09 -11.74
C VAL A 123 5.97 -21.42 -11.87
N LYS A 124 5.91 -22.27 -10.84
CA LYS A 124 6.56 -23.60 -10.87
C LYS A 124 5.99 -24.50 -11.96
N LEU A 125 4.68 -24.45 -12.22
CA LEU A 125 4.06 -25.16 -13.34
C LEU A 125 4.57 -24.63 -14.68
N SER A 126 4.72 -23.30 -14.82
CA SER A 126 5.32 -22.69 -16.00
C SER A 126 6.77 -23.14 -16.22
N MET A 127 7.59 -23.17 -15.16
CA MET A 127 8.99 -23.60 -15.22
C MET A 127 9.18 -25.06 -15.63
N ARG A 128 8.20 -25.94 -15.37
CA ARG A 128 8.27 -27.37 -15.71
C ARG A 128 7.85 -27.65 -17.15
N ALA A 129 7.13 -26.74 -17.80
CA ALA A 129 6.64 -26.95 -19.14
C ALA A 129 7.74 -26.64 -20.17
N GLU A 130 8.04 -27.60 -21.04
CA GLU A 130 9.15 -27.53 -22.00
C GLU A 130 8.99 -26.41 -23.03
N ASN A 131 7.76 -25.99 -23.32
CA ASN A 131 7.43 -24.96 -24.30
C ASN A 131 7.00 -23.63 -23.66
N HIS A 132 7.36 -23.39 -22.40
CA HIS A 132 7.04 -22.17 -21.69
C HIS A 132 8.30 -21.32 -21.45
N LEU A 133 8.14 -20.01 -21.61
CA LEU A 133 9.09 -19.00 -21.18
C LEU A 133 8.53 -18.33 -19.92
N THR A 134 9.20 -18.51 -18.80
CA THR A 134 8.77 -18.00 -17.50
C THR A 134 9.51 -16.72 -17.15
N VAL A 135 8.79 -15.60 -17.12
CA VAL A 135 9.35 -14.25 -17.04
C VAL A 135 8.90 -13.56 -15.75
N LEU A 136 9.85 -13.00 -15.01
CA LEU A 136 9.55 -12.02 -13.96
C LEU A 136 9.70 -10.62 -14.56
N LEU A 137 8.76 -9.72 -14.34
CA LEU A 137 8.82 -8.34 -14.85
C LEU A 137 8.40 -7.32 -13.79
N THR A 138 9.39 -6.67 -13.16
CA THR A 138 9.17 -5.70 -12.08
C THR A 138 9.50 -4.28 -12.49
N GLY A 139 8.81 -3.30 -11.89
CA GLY A 139 9.14 -1.88 -12.01
C GLY A 139 10.33 -1.43 -11.16
N ARG A 140 10.93 -2.31 -10.35
CA ARG A 140 12.11 -1.99 -9.54
C ARG A 140 13.37 -1.87 -10.39
N ASN A 141 14.25 -0.95 -10.01
CA ASN A 141 15.48 -0.66 -10.74
C ASN A 141 16.43 -1.87 -10.73
N TYR A 142 17.08 -2.16 -11.86
CA TYR A 142 18.06 -3.25 -11.97
C TYR A 142 19.19 -3.09 -10.96
N ASN A 143 19.90 -1.95 -10.98
CA ASN A 143 21.12 -1.75 -10.18
C ASN A 143 20.93 -1.94 -8.67
N GLU A 144 19.74 -1.69 -8.13
CA GLU A 144 19.48 -1.76 -6.69
C GLU A 144 18.83 -3.07 -6.25
N PHE A 145 18.06 -3.72 -7.13
CA PHE A 145 17.13 -4.80 -6.73
C PHE A 145 17.40 -6.14 -7.41
N HIS A 146 18.23 -6.20 -8.45
CA HIS A 146 18.36 -7.43 -9.23
C HIS A 146 18.86 -8.60 -8.39
N GLU A 147 19.92 -8.43 -7.60
CA GLU A 147 20.45 -9.49 -6.73
C GLU A 147 19.43 -9.88 -5.67
N MET A 148 18.89 -8.90 -4.94
CA MET A 148 17.97 -9.12 -3.83
C MET A 148 16.69 -9.85 -4.26
N ILE A 149 16.04 -9.42 -5.35
CA ILE A 149 14.81 -10.08 -5.82
C ILE A 149 15.13 -11.46 -6.39
N THR A 150 16.25 -11.63 -7.10
CA THR A 150 16.69 -12.95 -7.59
C THR A 150 16.84 -13.92 -6.42
N GLU A 151 17.54 -13.52 -5.36
CA GLU A 151 17.70 -14.34 -4.17
C GLU A 151 16.34 -14.65 -3.51
N MET A 152 15.45 -13.66 -3.38
CA MET A 152 14.12 -13.84 -2.80
C MET A 152 13.29 -14.89 -3.55
N VAL A 153 13.26 -14.85 -4.88
CA VAL A 153 12.47 -15.79 -5.68
C VAL A 153 13.13 -17.18 -5.74
N GLU A 154 14.46 -17.26 -5.80
CA GLU A 154 15.19 -18.52 -5.85
C GLU A 154 15.11 -19.29 -4.52
N ARG A 155 15.12 -18.59 -3.38
CA ARG A 155 14.85 -19.20 -2.06
C ARG A 155 13.45 -19.83 -1.97
N ARG A 156 12.52 -19.43 -2.84
CA ARG A 156 11.18 -20.04 -2.99
C ARG A 156 11.11 -21.08 -4.10
N GLY A 157 12.25 -21.46 -4.68
CA GLY A 157 12.35 -22.45 -5.75
C GLY A 157 11.85 -21.95 -7.09
N MET A 158 11.72 -20.63 -7.29
CA MET A 158 11.37 -20.03 -8.57
C MET A 158 12.63 -19.57 -9.30
N LYS A 159 12.90 -20.17 -10.45
CA LYS A 159 14.02 -19.82 -11.33
C LYS A 159 13.43 -19.38 -12.66
N PHE A 160 13.45 -18.07 -12.88
CA PHE A 160 12.88 -17.46 -14.08
C PHE A 160 13.88 -17.49 -15.23
N ASP A 161 13.41 -17.79 -16.43
CA ASP A 161 14.21 -17.77 -17.66
C ASP A 161 14.66 -16.35 -18.01
N VAL A 162 13.80 -15.37 -17.71
CA VAL A 162 14.04 -13.95 -17.92
C VAL A 162 13.61 -13.17 -16.70
N MET A 163 14.48 -12.28 -16.22
CA MET A 163 14.19 -11.37 -15.11
C MET A 163 14.28 -9.93 -15.57
N GLY A 164 13.14 -9.35 -15.97
CA GLY A 164 13.03 -7.96 -16.40
C GLY A 164 12.95 -6.99 -15.22
N PHE A 165 14.01 -6.20 -15.03
CA PHE A 165 14.05 -5.07 -14.11
C PHE A 165 14.07 -3.75 -14.89
N LYS A 166 13.59 -2.68 -14.27
CA LYS A 166 13.62 -1.34 -14.88
C LYS A 166 15.09 -0.90 -15.04
N PRO A 167 15.57 -0.57 -16.25
CA PRO A 167 16.94 -0.16 -16.45
C PRO A 167 17.15 1.27 -15.95
N THR A 168 18.38 1.59 -15.52
CA THR A 168 18.75 2.93 -15.04
C THR A 168 18.89 3.94 -16.18
N ILE A 169 19.36 3.46 -17.33
CA ILE A 169 19.38 4.17 -18.60
C ILE A 169 18.30 3.59 -19.52
N ASN A 170 17.84 4.31 -20.53
CA ASN A 170 16.82 3.81 -21.46
C ASN A 170 17.38 2.77 -22.45
N LEU A 171 18.15 1.79 -21.95
CA LEU A 171 18.79 0.71 -22.71
C LEU A 171 18.42 -0.63 -22.08
N LEU A 172 17.87 -1.53 -22.88
CA LEU A 172 17.72 -2.94 -22.53
C LEU A 172 18.93 -3.71 -23.04
N ASP A 173 19.81 -4.11 -22.12
CA ASP A 173 20.90 -5.03 -22.41
C ASP A 173 20.46 -6.46 -22.06
N TRP A 174 20.10 -7.24 -23.07
CA TRP A 174 19.44 -8.54 -22.87
C TRP A 174 20.33 -9.59 -22.22
N GLN A 175 21.65 -9.41 -22.26
CA GLN A 175 22.59 -10.21 -21.49
C GLN A 175 22.29 -10.16 -19.97
N SER A 176 21.77 -9.03 -19.47
CA SER A 176 21.49 -8.84 -18.04
C SER A 176 20.19 -9.54 -17.59
N TYR A 177 19.27 -9.79 -18.52
CA TYR A 177 17.92 -10.26 -18.21
C TYR A 177 17.72 -11.75 -18.45
N TYR A 178 18.29 -12.31 -19.53
CA TYR A 178 18.18 -13.73 -19.84
C TYR A 178 19.10 -14.58 -18.96
N LYS A 179 18.55 -15.61 -18.33
CA LYS A 179 19.30 -16.57 -17.52
C LYS A 179 19.75 -17.76 -18.38
N THR A 180 20.93 -18.29 -18.07
CA THR A 180 21.60 -19.33 -18.89
C THR A 180 20.79 -20.63 -19.03
N HIS A 181 19.90 -20.96 -18.08
CA HIS A 181 19.11 -22.18 -18.15
C HIS A 181 18.08 -22.19 -19.29
N ILE A 182 17.72 -21.02 -19.84
CA ILE A 182 16.86 -20.92 -21.03
C ILE A 182 17.44 -21.64 -22.26
N ILE A 183 18.76 -21.88 -22.30
CA ILE A 183 19.42 -22.64 -23.37
C ILE A 183 18.74 -23.99 -23.60
N LYS A 184 18.15 -24.60 -22.56
CA LYS A 184 17.39 -25.85 -22.68
C LYS A 184 16.10 -25.69 -23.49
N THR A 185 15.49 -24.51 -23.42
CA THR A 185 14.22 -24.18 -24.08
C THR A 185 14.45 -23.67 -25.49
N VAL A 186 15.37 -22.71 -25.67
CA VAL A 186 15.55 -22.01 -26.96
C VAL A 186 16.77 -22.50 -27.75
N GLY A 187 17.66 -23.29 -27.17
CA GLY A 187 18.91 -23.70 -27.80
C GLY A 187 20.05 -22.68 -27.62
N ARG A 188 21.29 -23.16 -27.75
CA ARG A 188 22.50 -22.36 -27.49
C ARG A 188 22.68 -21.23 -28.50
N ASP A 189 22.45 -21.50 -29.78
CA ASP A 189 22.69 -20.53 -30.85
C ASP A 189 21.74 -19.34 -30.74
N ILE A 190 20.44 -19.63 -30.56
CA ILE A 190 19.41 -18.61 -30.33
C ILE A 190 19.71 -17.82 -29.05
N TYR A 191 20.13 -18.48 -27.97
CA TYR A 191 20.53 -17.78 -26.74
C TYR A 191 21.69 -16.79 -26.98
N GLN A 192 22.73 -17.21 -27.71
CA GLN A 192 23.88 -16.36 -28.04
C GLN A 192 23.47 -15.15 -28.88
N GLU A 193 22.59 -15.33 -29.86
CA GLU A 193 22.04 -14.21 -30.65
C GLU A 193 21.23 -13.24 -29.78
N ILE A 194 20.39 -13.77 -28.89
CA ILE A 194 19.51 -12.96 -28.04
C ILE A 194 20.30 -12.10 -27.05
N ILE A 195 21.31 -12.64 -26.36
CA ILE A 195 22.05 -11.87 -25.35
C ILE A 195 22.89 -10.74 -25.94
N LEU A 196 23.21 -10.80 -27.24
CA LEU A 196 23.90 -9.73 -27.95
C LEU A 196 22.97 -8.57 -28.33
N LYS A 197 21.65 -8.76 -28.24
CA LYS A 197 20.67 -7.72 -28.57
C LYS A 197 20.71 -6.61 -27.52
N LYS A 198 20.66 -5.38 -28.02
CA LYS A 198 20.53 -4.17 -27.21
C LYS A 198 19.46 -3.29 -27.83
N SER A 199 18.51 -2.86 -27.01
CA SER A 199 17.39 -2.06 -27.47
C SER A 199 17.32 -0.76 -26.70
N THR A 200 17.56 0.35 -27.40
CA THR A 200 17.38 1.69 -26.85
C THR A 200 15.90 2.04 -26.89
N ILE A 201 15.33 2.39 -25.74
CA ILE A 201 13.95 2.86 -25.66
C ILE A 201 13.96 4.37 -25.92
N GLU A 202 13.31 4.79 -27.01
CA GLU A 202 13.32 6.20 -27.44
C GLU A 202 12.77 7.15 -26.37
N GLY A 203 13.50 8.25 -26.15
CA GLY A 203 13.10 9.34 -25.25
C GLY A 203 14.27 9.89 -24.42
N THR A 204 14.24 11.20 -24.16
CA THR A 204 15.24 11.90 -23.32
C THR A 204 14.89 11.89 -21.82
N LYS A 205 13.70 11.42 -21.46
CA LYS A 205 13.22 11.35 -20.07
C LYS A 205 13.33 9.93 -19.53
N ARG A 206 13.54 9.81 -18.21
CA ARG A 206 13.54 8.53 -17.48
C ARG A 206 12.21 7.79 -17.70
N LEU A 207 12.27 6.50 -18.00
CA LEU A 207 11.09 5.70 -18.31
C LEU A 207 10.12 5.59 -17.12
N THR A 208 8.83 5.71 -17.41
CA THR A 208 7.80 5.27 -16.48
C THR A 208 7.78 3.73 -16.43
N THR A 209 7.35 3.15 -15.31
CA THR A 209 7.20 1.69 -15.17
C THR A 209 6.33 1.09 -16.27
N LYS A 210 5.25 1.79 -16.64
CA LYS A 210 4.38 1.36 -17.74
C LYS A 210 5.14 1.34 -19.06
N GLN A 211 5.81 2.42 -19.46
CA GLN A 211 6.57 2.47 -20.72
C GLN A 211 7.65 1.38 -20.77
N PHE A 212 8.39 1.19 -19.68
CA PHE A 212 9.38 0.12 -19.57
C PHE A 212 8.75 -1.26 -19.83
N LYS A 213 7.67 -1.62 -19.11
CA LYS A 213 7.05 -2.94 -19.25
C LYS A 213 6.57 -3.21 -20.68
N PHE A 214 5.98 -2.22 -21.34
CA PHE A 214 5.45 -2.40 -22.71
C PHE A 214 6.59 -2.59 -23.72
N ASN A 215 7.64 -1.76 -23.65
CA ASN A 215 8.80 -1.89 -24.52
C ASN A 215 9.53 -3.22 -24.27
N PHE A 216 9.71 -3.61 -23.00
CA PHE A 216 10.31 -4.88 -22.63
C PHE A 216 9.55 -6.06 -23.24
N ILE A 217 8.22 -6.09 -23.13
CA ILE A 217 7.40 -7.18 -23.67
C ILE A 217 7.42 -7.18 -25.19
N ASN A 218 7.31 -6.02 -25.85
CA ASN A 218 7.36 -5.92 -27.31
C ASN A 218 8.68 -6.47 -27.87
N ASP A 219 9.79 -6.10 -27.23
CA ASP A 219 11.12 -6.52 -27.65
C ASP A 219 11.39 -7.99 -27.30
N LEU A 220 10.94 -8.46 -26.13
CA LEU A 220 10.93 -9.88 -25.76
C LEU A 220 10.21 -10.75 -26.81
N ILE A 221 9.04 -10.32 -27.28
CA ILE A 221 8.27 -11.02 -28.32
C ILE A 221 9.06 -11.12 -29.63
N SER A 222 9.80 -10.07 -29.99
CA SER A 222 10.60 -10.04 -31.22
C SER A 222 11.73 -11.10 -31.24
N HIS A 223 12.11 -11.61 -30.07
CA HIS A 223 13.12 -12.65 -29.93
C HIS A 223 12.59 -14.05 -30.28
N HIS A 224 11.27 -14.24 -30.29
CA HIS A 224 10.63 -15.54 -30.39
C HIS A 224 9.61 -15.54 -31.55
N PRO A 225 10.04 -15.76 -32.81
CA PRO A 225 9.20 -15.55 -33.99
C PRO A 225 8.08 -16.59 -34.20
N SER A 226 8.02 -17.66 -33.41
CA SER A 226 7.02 -18.71 -33.56
C SER A 226 5.65 -18.30 -33.01
N THR A 227 4.62 -19.13 -33.19
CA THR A 227 3.29 -18.90 -32.62
C THR A 227 3.36 -18.67 -31.10
N ILE A 228 3.11 -17.43 -30.64
CA ILE A 228 3.18 -17.07 -29.21
C ILE A 228 1.79 -16.97 -28.59
N SER A 229 1.59 -17.61 -27.44
CA SER A 229 0.53 -17.27 -26.48
C SER A 229 1.15 -16.56 -25.28
N ILE A 230 0.55 -15.44 -24.84
CA ILE A 230 1.09 -14.63 -23.74
C ILE A 230 0.08 -14.56 -22.61
N SER A 231 0.54 -14.81 -21.38
CA SER A 231 -0.25 -14.58 -20.17
C SER A 231 0.50 -13.61 -19.25
N ILE A 232 -0.18 -12.58 -18.76
CA ILE A 232 0.39 -11.56 -17.88
C ILE A 232 -0.37 -11.52 -16.56
N TRP A 233 0.33 -11.62 -15.43
CA TRP A 233 -0.22 -11.42 -14.09
C TRP A 233 0.29 -10.10 -13.51
N ASP A 234 -0.62 -9.18 -13.14
CA ASP A 234 -0.32 -7.87 -12.55
C ASP A 234 -1.48 -7.46 -11.60
N ASP A 235 -1.23 -6.60 -10.61
CA ASP A 235 -2.21 -6.17 -9.61
C ASP A 235 -2.88 -4.83 -9.96
N ARG A 236 -2.25 -4.00 -10.81
CA ARG A 236 -2.66 -2.61 -11.01
C ARG A 236 -3.67 -2.48 -12.14
N LYS A 237 -4.93 -2.17 -11.80
CA LYS A 237 -6.02 -1.94 -12.77
C LYS A 237 -5.63 -1.07 -13.99
N PRO A 238 -4.93 0.08 -13.83
CA PRO A 238 -4.53 0.90 -14.97
C PRO A 238 -3.51 0.22 -15.89
N HIS A 239 -2.68 -0.69 -15.36
CA HIS A 239 -1.77 -1.52 -16.16
C HIS A 239 -2.54 -2.57 -16.94
N LEU A 240 -3.50 -3.25 -16.30
CA LEU A 240 -4.27 -4.34 -16.93
C LEU A 240 -4.98 -3.88 -18.21
N LYS A 241 -5.73 -2.77 -18.14
CA LYS A 241 -6.40 -2.21 -19.33
C LYS A 241 -5.40 -1.85 -20.43
N GLY A 242 -4.22 -1.37 -20.05
CA GLY A 242 -3.15 -1.08 -20.99
C GLY A 242 -2.60 -2.35 -21.66
N PHE A 243 -2.35 -3.40 -20.88
CA PHE A 243 -1.87 -4.70 -21.39
C PHE A 243 -2.91 -5.39 -22.27
N GLU A 244 -4.18 -5.35 -21.90
CA GLU A 244 -5.27 -5.91 -22.71
C GLU A 244 -5.32 -5.27 -24.10
N ASN A 245 -5.26 -3.93 -24.17
CA ASN A 245 -5.22 -3.21 -25.44
C ASN A 245 -3.96 -3.55 -26.25
N PHE A 246 -2.80 -3.56 -25.59
CA PHE A 246 -1.53 -3.87 -26.24
C PHE A 246 -1.47 -5.30 -26.79
N LEU A 247 -1.91 -6.30 -26.02
CA LEU A 247 -1.98 -7.69 -26.51
C LEU A 247 -3.02 -7.84 -27.63
N LYS A 248 -4.13 -7.10 -27.59
CA LYS A 248 -5.11 -7.07 -28.69
C LYS A 248 -4.48 -6.50 -29.97
N GLU A 249 -3.74 -5.41 -29.88
CA GLU A 249 -3.00 -4.84 -31.03
C GLU A 249 -1.99 -5.84 -31.59
N LEU A 250 -1.17 -6.46 -30.74
CA LEU A 250 -0.22 -7.50 -31.16
C LEU A 250 -0.90 -8.69 -31.84
N LYS A 251 -2.08 -9.09 -31.35
CA LYS A 251 -2.89 -10.15 -31.96
C LYS A 251 -3.41 -9.74 -33.34
N THR A 252 -3.89 -8.50 -33.49
CA THR A 252 -4.34 -7.98 -34.80
C THR A 252 -3.20 -7.87 -35.82
N LEU A 253 -1.99 -7.58 -35.35
CA LEU A 253 -0.77 -7.55 -36.17
C LEU A 253 -0.22 -8.95 -36.49
N GLY A 254 -0.85 -10.02 -35.99
CA GLY A 254 -0.36 -11.39 -36.18
C GLY A 254 0.93 -11.72 -35.41
N LYS A 255 1.38 -10.85 -34.50
CA LYS A 255 2.59 -11.06 -33.68
C LYS A 255 2.38 -12.10 -32.58
N ILE A 256 1.14 -12.30 -32.12
CA ILE A 256 0.74 -13.33 -31.15
C ILE A 256 -0.57 -13.99 -31.58
N LYS A 257 -0.82 -15.24 -31.18
CA LYS A 257 -2.13 -15.90 -31.40
C LYS A 257 -3.12 -15.57 -30.29
N GLU A 258 -2.64 -15.49 -29.07
CA GLU A 258 -3.47 -15.30 -27.88
C GLU A 258 -2.73 -14.46 -26.84
N GLY A 259 -3.49 -13.61 -26.16
CA GLY A 259 -3.00 -12.77 -25.07
C GLY A 259 -4.05 -12.72 -23.97
N ILE A 260 -3.66 -13.06 -22.75
CA ILE A 260 -4.53 -13.07 -21.57
C ILE A 260 -3.87 -12.23 -20.48
N VAL A 261 -4.68 -11.40 -19.81
CA VAL A 261 -4.26 -10.61 -18.67
C VAL A 261 -5.04 -11.08 -17.44
N HIS A 262 -4.32 -11.44 -16.38
CA HIS A 262 -4.86 -11.95 -15.13
C HIS A 262 -4.72 -10.87 -14.05
N MET A 263 -5.86 -10.37 -13.56
CA MET A 263 -5.87 -9.51 -12.38
C MET A 263 -5.50 -10.30 -11.14
N VAL A 264 -4.45 -9.87 -10.45
CA VAL A 264 -4.08 -10.41 -9.14
C VAL A 264 -4.55 -9.46 -8.04
N LYS A 265 -5.08 -10.03 -6.96
CA LYS A 265 -5.41 -9.30 -5.74
C LYS A 265 -4.71 -9.99 -4.58
N LEU A 266 -3.71 -9.31 -4.03
CA LEU A 266 -3.00 -9.76 -2.85
C LEU A 266 -3.26 -8.75 -1.71
N PRO A 267 -3.46 -9.22 -0.46
CA PRO A 267 -3.58 -8.31 0.67
C PRO A 267 -2.34 -7.44 0.80
N LYS A 268 -2.55 -6.14 1.04
CA LYS A 268 -1.46 -5.21 1.31
C LYS A 268 -1.08 -5.35 2.77
N ILE A 269 0.18 -5.69 3.02
CA ILE A 269 0.69 -5.85 4.37
C ILE A 269 1.70 -4.71 4.58
N PRO A 270 1.43 -3.72 5.45
CA PRO A 270 2.40 -2.66 5.74
C PRO A 270 3.66 -3.24 6.41
N LEU A 271 4.71 -2.43 6.58
CA LEU A 271 5.82 -2.84 7.45
C LEU A 271 5.34 -2.85 8.91
N GLU A 272 6.15 -3.46 9.77
CA GLU A 272 5.99 -3.25 11.21
C GLU A 272 6.11 -1.73 11.50
N PRO A 273 5.19 -1.12 12.29
CA PRO A 273 5.13 0.33 12.49
C PRO A 273 6.46 1.03 12.79
N PHE A 274 7.31 0.45 13.66
CA PHE A 274 8.61 1.05 13.96
C PHE A 274 9.57 0.92 12.79
N ALA A 275 9.69 -0.27 12.18
CA ALA A 275 10.52 -0.46 10.98
C ALA A 275 10.12 0.51 9.85
N GLU A 276 8.82 0.73 9.67
CA GLU A 276 8.29 1.68 8.69
C GLU A 276 8.69 3.12 9.02
N TYR A 277 8.54 3.52 10.29
CA TYR A 277 8.97 4.82 10.79
C TYR A 277 10.47 5.05 10.53
N HIS A 278 11.32 4.08 10.83
CA HIS A 278 12.76 4.18 10.59
C HIS A 278 13.11 4.31 9.12
N MET A 279 12.41 3.58 8.26
CA MET A 279 12.60 3.73 6.83
C MET A 279 12.25 5.14 6.36
N VAL A 280 11.10 5.68 6.76
CA VAL A 280 10.68 7.03 6.36
C VAL A 280 11.63 8.10 6.93
N MET A 281 12.06 7.97 8.18
CA MET A 281 13.09 8.85 8.76
C MET A 281 14.40 8.78 7.98
N GLY A 282 14.83 7.59 7.57
CA GLY A 282 15.96 7.42 6.66
C GLY A 282 15.78 8.16 5.34
N MET A 283 14.59 8.08 4.73
CA MET A 283 14.27 8.82 3.50
C MET A 283 14.31 10.34 3.70
N VAL A 284 13.88 10.83 4.87
CA VAL A 284 13.96 12.25 5.26
C VAL A 284 15.41 12.70 5.45
N ASN A 285 16.23 11.90 6.14
CA ASN A 285 17.65 12.20 6.35
C ASN A 285 18.41 12.23 5.02
N ASP A 286 18.22 11.21 4.18
CA ASP A 286 18.75 11.16 2.81
C ASP A 286 18.44 12.42 1.99
N HIS A 287 17.24 12.99 2.18
CA HIS A 287 16.84 14.24 1.52
C HIS A 287 17.56 15.44 2.11
N ASN A 288 17.55 15.57 3.44
CA ASN A 288 18.14 16.68 4.18
C ASN A 288 19.66 16.76 4.05
N GLU A 289 20.36 15.64 3.82
CA GLU A 289 21.79 15.62 3.52
C GLU A 289 22.12 16.18 2.13
N ARG A 290 21.19 16.08 1.17
CA ARG A 290 21.39 16.53 -0.21
C ARG A 290 21.04 18.00 -0.42
N THR A 291 20.42 18.64 0.57
CA THR A 291 19.96 20.02 0.45
C THR A 291 20.38 20.88 1.63
N VAL A 292 20.89 22.07 1.35
CA VAL A 292 21.26 23.05 2.38
C VAL A 292 20.03 23.88 2.80
N ASN A 293 19.12 24.13 1.85
CA ASN A 293 17.87 24.88 2.03
C ASN A 293 16.68 23.93 1.83
N ASN A 294 15.54 24.15 2.49
CA ASN A 294 14.36 23.27 2.43
C ASN A 294 14.53 21.91 3.13
N LYS A 295 15.16 21.88 4.31
CA LYS A 295 15.09 20.70 5.16
C LYS A 295 13.65 20.40 5.53
N ILE A 296 13.31 19.12 5.57
CA ILE A 296 11.97 18.63 5.92
C ILE A 296 12.04 17.84 7.23
N GLY A 297 10.94 17.81 7.97
CA GLY A 297 10.84 17.08 9.23
C GLY A 297 9.53 16.30 9.34
N ILE A 298 9.54 15.23 10.13
CA ILE A 298 8.29 14.53 10.49
C ILE A 298 7.65 15.26 11.67
N VAL A 299 6.37 15.57 11.52
CA VAL A 299 5.55 16.23 12.55
C VAL A 299 4.25 15.48 12.78
N ARG A 300 3.72 15.60 14.00
CA ARG A 300 2.41 15.08 14.36
C ARG A 300 1.31 16.05 13.91
N LYS A 301 0.28 15.53 13.24
CA LYS A 301 -0.89 16.28 12.74
C LYS A 301 -2.19 15.60 13.15
N ILE A 302 -3.26 16.37 13.31
CA ILE A 302 -4.60 15.81 13.56
C ILE A 302 -5.18 15.29 12.24
N GLN A 303 -5.41 13.98 12.16
CA GLN A 303 -6.11 13.36 11.03
C GLN A 303 -7.58 13.76 11.02
N TYR A 304 -8.23 13.58 12.17
CA TYR A 304 -9.59 14.05 12.40
C TYR A 304 -9.84 14.29 13.89
N ALA A 305 -10.81 15.14 14.17
CA ALA A 305 -11.37 15.33 15.49
C ALA A 305 -12.80 14.79 15.54
N GLY A 306 -13.21 14.32 16.71
CA GLY A 306 -14.53 13.76 16.94
C GLY A 306 -14.96 13.91 18.38
N ILE A 307 -16.26 13.71 18.63
CA ILE A 307 -16.82 13.58 19.97
C ILE A 307 -17.01 12.10 20.25
N PHE A 308 -16.27 11.59 21.23
CA PHE A 308 -16.21 10.18 21.59
C PHE A 308 -17.01 9.91 22.86
N PHE A 309 -17.44 8.67 23.01
CA PHE A 309 -18.31 8.23 24.08
C PHE A 309 -17.64 7.13 24.89
N ASP A 310 -17.98 7.04 26.18
CA ASP A 310 -17.60 5.89 26.99
C ASP A 310 -18.55 4.70 26.75
N ASP A 311 -18.16 3.53 27.24
CA ASP A 311 -18.94 2.30 27.06
C ASP A 311 -20.35 2.40 27.66
N HIS A 312 -20.52 3.19 28.73
CA HIS A 312 -21.82 3.39 29.36
C HIS A 312 -22.80 4.10 28.43
N VAL A 313 -22.37 5.18 27.78
CA VAL A 313 -23.18 5.89 26.78
C VAL A 313 -23.47 4.99 25.58
N ILE A 314 -22.48 4.23 25.11
CA ILE A 314 -22.67 3.30 23.99
C ILE A 314 -23.72 2.23 24.33
N ASP A 315 -23.70 1.67 25.54
CA ASP A 315 -24.68 0.67 25.97
C ASP A 315 -26.08 1.26 26.15
N GLN A 316 -26.18 2.52 26.62
CA GLN A 316 -27.45 3.24 26.61
C GLN A 316 -27.98 3.42 25.19
N LEU A 317 -27.14 3.79 24.22
CA LEU A 317 -27.55 3.94 22.83
C LEU A 317 -28.00 2.61 22.23
N LYS A 318 -27.30 1.50 22.50
CA LYS A 318 -27.68 0.16 22.00
C LYS A 318 -29.04 -0.27 22.52
N LYS A 319 -29.31 0.03 23.80
CA LYS A 319 -30.59 -0.31 24.43
C LYS A 319 -31.76 0.50 23.89
N ASN A 320 -31.56 1.81 23.66
CA ASN A 320 -32.64 2.71 23.25
C ASN A 320 -32.85 2.75 21.73
N PHE A 321 -31.78 2.55 20.94
CA PHE A 321 -31.81 2.66 19.48
C PHE A 321 -31.09 1.47 18.81
N PRO A 322 -31.56 0.23 19.02
CA PRO A 322 -30.95 -0.94 18.41
C PRO A 322 -31.11 -0.91 16.88
N PRO A 323 -30.07 -1.32 16.11
CA PRO A 323 -30.20 -1.45 14.67
C PRO A 323 -31.10 -2.64 14.31
N PRO A 324 -31.73 -2.66 13.12
CA PRO A 324 -32.65 -3.74 12.75
C PRO A 324 -31.95 -5.10 12.60
N GLU A 325 -32.54 -6.15 13.15
CA GLU A 325 -31.95 -7.51 13.19
C GLU A 325 -31.89 -8.21 11.82
N ASN A 326 -32.67 -7.75 10.84
CA ASN A 326 -32.86 -8.41 9.55
C ASN A 326 -31.71 -8.20 8.53
N TYR A 327 -30.65 -7.49 8.91
CA TYR A 327 -29.55 -7.12 8.00
C TYR A 327 -28.22 -7.81 8.29
N GLY A 328 -28.15 -8.64 9.33
CA GLY A 328 -26.95 -9.40 9.72
C GLY A 328 -26.44 -9.03 11.11
N GLU A 329 -25.25 -9.54 11.45
CA GLU A 329 -24.57 -9.23 12.72
C GLU A 329 -24.02 -7.80 12.66
N TRP A 330 -24.46 -6.94 13.59
CA TRP A 330 -24.01 -5.56 13.69
C TRP A 330 -22.75 -5.44 14.56
N VAL A 331 -21.78 -4.66 14.09
CA VAL A 331 -20.55 -4.31 14.79
C VAL A 331 -20.62 -2.85 15.24
N PHE A 332 -20.36 -2.61 16.53
CA PHE A 332 -20.42 -1.30 17.18
C PHE A 332 -19.00 -0.79 17.46
N GLU A 333 -18.24 -0.51 16.40
CA GLU A 333 -16.88 0.03 16.49
C GLU A 333 -16.83 1.44 15.89
N GLY A 334 -16.02 2.31 16.48
CA GLY A 334 -15.85 3.68 15.97
C GLY A 334 -17.06 4.58 16.21
N SER A 335 -17.78 4.39 17.32
CA SER A 335 -18.87 5.28 17.72
C SER A 335 -18.35 6.64 18.17
N TYR A 336 -18.37 7.60 17.25
CA TYR A 336 -18.10 9.01 17.50
C TYR A 336 -18.94 9.88 16.58
N VAL A 337 -19.12 11.15 16.97
CA VAL A 337 -19.59 12.21 16.07
C VAL A 337 -18.38 12.84 15.43
N HIS A 338 -18.28 12.83 14.10
CA HIS A 338 -17.17 13.49 13.43
C HIS A 338 -17.31 15.01 13.53
N ILE A 339 -16.20 15.69 13.84
CA ILE A 339 -16.14 17.16 13.90
C ILE A 339 -15.57 17.67 12.57
N ARG A 340 -14.35 17.25 12.25
CA ARG A 340 -13.57 17.77 11.12
C ARG A 340 -12.35 16.92 10.84
N THR A 341 -12.01 16.75 9.55
CA THR A 341 -10.72 16.17 9.11
C THR A 341 -9.68 17.26 8.90
N ASN A 342 -8.39 16.93 9.07
CA ASN A 342 -7.25 17.83 8.83
C ASN A 342 -7.36 19.18 9.58
N THR A 343 -7.70 19.14 10.87
CA THR A 343 -7.76 20.33 11.75
C THR A 343 -6.46 20.50 12.54
N ASN A 344 -6.42 21.48 13.45
CA ASN A 344 -5.33 21.69 14.41
C ASN A 344 -5.88 22.06 15.80
N ASN A 345 -5.02 22.03 16.82
CA ASN A 345 -5.42 22.35 18.19
C ASN A 345 -5.95 23.80 18.36
N GLU A 346 -5.38 24.77 17.65
CA GLU A 346 -5.80 26.19 17.73
C GLU A 346 -7.25 26.35 17.27
N TRP A 347 -7.59 25.72 16.15
CA TRP A 347 -8.95 25.68 15.62
C TRP A 347 -9.89 24.94 16.59
N LEU A 348 -9.51 23.77 17.10
CA LEU A 348 -10.35 23.04 18.06
C LEU A 348 -10.65 23.84 19.33
N ASN A 349 -9.65 24.56 19.85
CA ASN A 349 -9.81 25.43 21.02
C ASN A 349 -10.80 26.56 20.73
N SER A 350 -10.69 27.19 19.55
CA SER A 350 -11.49 28.35 19.17
C SER A 350 -12.96 28.03 18.90
N TYR A 351 -13.25 26.87 18.29
CA TYR A 351 -14.60 26.54 17.84
C TYR A 351 -15.34 25.56 18.75
N CYS A 352 -14.63 24.63 19.39
CA CYS A 352 -15.25 23.50 20.08
C CYS A 352 -14.88 23.43 21.57
N GLY A 353 -14.03 24.32 22.08
CA GLY A 353 -13.52 24.28 23.46
C GLY A 353 -12.28 23.41 23.66
N GLY A 354 -11.75 22.83 22.58
CA GLY A 354 -10.53 22.03 22.56
C GLY A 354 -10.72 20.56 22.93
N ARG A 355 -9.70 19.74 22.68
CA ARG A 355 -9.68 18.32 23.07
C ARG A 355 -9.83 18.19 24.57
N GLY A 356 -10.69 17.29 25.05
CA GLY A 356 -11.02 17.09 26.46
C GLY A 356 -12.21 17.92 26.95
N ALA A 357 -12.79 18.77 26.09
CA ALA A 357 -14.04 19.45 26.40
C ALA A 357 -15.23 18.48 26.29
N ILE A 358 -16.21 18.67 27.17
CA ILE A 358 -17.43 17.87 27.24
C ILE A 358 -18.53 18.54 26.43
N VAL A 359 -19.18 17.76 25.58
CA VAL A 359 -20.30 18.20 24.76
C VAL A 359 -21.54 17.41 25.18
N THR A 360 -22.62 18.10 25.52
CA THR A 360 -23.93 17.48 25.75
C THR A 360 -24.76 17.62 24.48
N MET A 361 -25.32 16.51 24.00
CA MET A 361 -26.10 16.45 22.77
C MET A 361 -27.35 15.60 22.94
N ARG A 362 -28.32 15.79 22.05
CA ARG A 362 -29.56 15.01 22.02
C ARG A 362 -29.56 14.15 20.77
N VAL A 363 -29.97 12.88 20.89
CA VAL A 363 -30.22 11.99 19.76
C VAL A 363 -31.62 12.29 19.21
N THR A 364 -31.73 12.64 17.94
CA THR A 364 -32.96 13.19 17.33
C THR A 364 -33.57 12.30 16.25
N ALA A 365 -32.78 11.45 15.61
CA ALA A 365 -33.23 10.52 14.57
C ALA A 365 -32.26 9.34 14.45
N PHE A 366 -32.68 8.29 13.74
CA PHE A 366 -31.77 7.25 13.25
C PHE A 366 -31.86 7.11 11.74
N GLY A 367 -30.78 6.67 11.10
CA GLY A 367 -30.68 6.57 9.66
C GLY A 367 -29.99 5.28 9.24
N ILE A 368 -30.48 4.67 8.16
CA ILE A 368 -29.89 3.46 7.57
C ILE A 368 -29.46 3.75 6.15
N TYR A 369 -28.21 3.39 5.84
CA TYR A 369 -27.67 3.47 4.49
C TYR A 369 -27.36 2.09 3.93
N GLN A 370 -27.93 1.79 2.75
CA GLN A 370 -27.70 0.55 1.98
C GLN A 370 -27.83 -0.74 2.80
N LYS A 371 -28.68 -0.76 3.84
CA LYS A 371 -28.85 -1.90 4.76
C LYS A 371 -27.54 -2.38 5.42
N ARG A 372 -26.52 -1.52 5.48
CA ARG A 372 -25.18 -1.88 5.99
C ARG A 372 -24.63 -0.93 7.04
N ILE A 373 -25.06 0.32 7.05
CA ILE A 373 -24.63 1.34 8.02
C ILE A 373 -25.87 1.85 8.75
N TYR A 374 -25.74 1.97 10.07
CA TYR A 374 -26.75 2.52 10.96
C TYR A 374 -26.13 3.67 11.76
N CYS A 375 -26.75 4.86 11.67
CA CYS A 375 -26.27 6.09 12.29
C CYS A 375 -27.35 6.72 13.17
N LEU A 376 -26.94 7.49 14.17
CA LEU A 376 -27.83 8.23 15.06
C LEU A 376 -27.60 9.74 14.88
N GLN A 377 -28.60 10.47 14.40
CA GLN A 377 -28.53 11.93 14.26
C GLN A 377 -28.50 12.58 15.63
N VAL A 378 -27.67 13.61 15.78
CA VAL A 378 -27.56 14.38 17.02
C VAL A 378 -27.70 15.88 16.78
N SER A 379 -28.20 16.59 17.79
CA SER A 379 -28.21 18.04 17.86
C SER A 379 -27.62 18.53 19.18
N GLU A 380 -27.14 19.77 19.19
CA GLU A 380 -26.62 20.37 20.42
C GLU A 380 -27.75 20.49 21.45
N TYR A 381 -27.51 20.02 22.67
CA TYR A 381 -28.50 20.12 23.72
C TYR A 381 -28.55 21.55 24.28
N GLU A 382 -29.75 22.05 24.54
CA GLU A 382 -29.96 23.36 25.17
C GLU A 382 -29.19 23.47 26.49
N ASN A 383 -28.44 24.56 26.67
CA ASN A 383 -27.58 24.75 27.84
C ASN A 383 -26.50 23.66 28.03
N SER A 384 -26.03 23.03 26.96
CA SER A 384 -24.92 22.04 26.97
C SER A 384 -23.74 22.48 27.84
N GLN A 385 -23.33 23.75 27.72
CA GLN A 385 -22.23 24.33 28.50
C GLN A 385 -22.52 24.47 30.01
N ALA A 386 -23.79 24.59 30.41
CA ALA A 386 -24.19 24.65 31.81
C ALA A 386 -24.27 23.25 32.45
N ARG A 387 -24.49 22.21 31.63
CA ARG A 387 -24.51 20.79 32.05
C ARG A 387 -23.13 20.14 32.09
N THR A 388 -22.08 20.89 31.75
CA THR A 388 -20.69 20.41 31.86
C THR A 388 -20.35 20.14 33.34
N PRO A 389 -19.86 18.94 33.70
CA PRO A 389 -19.47 18.63 35.07
C PRO A 389 -18.43 19.61 35.62
N GLN A 390 -18.47 19.87 36.93
CA GLN A 390 -17.52 20.77 37.58
C GLN A 390 -16.07 20.28 37.37
N GLY A 391 -15.18 21.21 37.02
CA GLY A 391 -13.78 20.90 36.71
C GLY A 391 -13.51 20.43 35.28
N MET A 392 -14.55 20.16 34.48
CA MET A 392 -14.41 19.79 33.07
C MET A 392 -14.49 21.03 32.16
N ARG A 393 -13.84 20.93 30.98
CA ARG A 393 -13.90 22.00 29.97
C ARG A 393 -15.23 21.96 29.24
N LYS A 394 -15.81 23.15 29.01
CA LYS A 394 -17.09 23.33 28.30
C LYS A 394 -16.87 23.21 26.81
N GLY A 395 -17.51 22.23 26.17
CA GLY A 395 -17.47 22.02 24.73
C GLY A 395 -18.67 22.60 24.00
N ARG A 396 -18.59 22.61 22.67
CA ARG A 396 -19.72 22.89 21.76
C ARG A 396 -19.80 21.81 20.69
N LEU A 397 -21.00 21.49 20.25
CA LEU A 397 -21.17 20.62 19.08
C LEU A 397 -20.83 21.41 17.81
N TYR A 398 -19.77 20.99 17.13
CA TYR A 398 -19.43 21.44 15.79
C TYR A 398 -19.22 20.21 14.90
N SER A 399 -19.61 20.32 13.64
CA SER A 399 -19.35 19.30 12.63
C SER A 399 -19.32 19.96 11.25
N ASP A 400 -18.37 19.57 10.41
CA ASP A 400 -18.36 19.92 8.99
C ASP A 400 -19.55 19.26 8.24
N CYS A 401 -20.05 18.13 8.76
CA CYS A 401 -21.33 17.58 8.31
C CYS A 401 -22.49 18.45 8.81
N PRO A 402 -23.35 18.99 7.92
CA PRO A 402 -24.49 19.83 8.32
C PRO A 402 -25.51 19.13 9.21
N VAL A 403 -25.54 17.79 9.13
CA VAL A 403 -26.37 16.93 9.96
C VAL A 403 -25.44 16.06 10.79
N PRO A 404 -25.04 16.48 12.00
CA PRO A 404 -24.12 15.70 12.82
C PRO A 404 -24.76 14.37 13.22
N PHE A 405 -23.99 13.28 13.15
CA PHE A 405 -24.46 11.96 13.56
C PHE A 405 -23.35 11.12 14.16
N ILE A 406 -23.75 10.13 14.95
CA ILE A 406 -22.87 9.09 15.50
C ILE A 406 -22.74 7.98 14.45
N ASN A 407 -21.51 7.63 14.10
CA ASN A 407 -21.18 6.40 13.38
C ASN A 407 -21.46 5.19 14.29
N PHE A 408 -22.72 4.72 14.35
CA PHE A 408 -23.13 3.85 15.44
C PHE A 408 -22.85 2.37 15.20
N ALA A 409 -23.29 1.81 14.07
CA ALA A 409 -23.00 0.41 13.73
C ALA A 409 -22.88 0.16 12.21
N TYR A 410 -22.16 -0.90 11.85
CA TYR A 410 -22.12 -1.44 10.50
C TYR A 410 -22.26 -2.97 10.49
N VAL A 411 -22.70 -3.55 9.37
CA VAL A 411 -22.87 -5.01 9.24
C VAL A 411 -21.51 -5.70 9.11
N LYS A 412 -21.28 -6.74 9.90
CA LYS A 412 -20.04 -7.52 9.89
C LYS A 412 -19.74 -8.07 8.51
N GLY A 413 -18.50 -7.86 8.04
CA GLY A 413 -18.06 -8.25 6.71
C GLY A 413 -18.43 -7.27 5.59
N SER A 414 -19.17 -6.19 5.87
CA SER A 414 -19.33 -5.08 4.93
C SER A 414 -18.13 -4.15 4.96
N GLN A 415 -18.02 -3.28 3.95
CA GLN A 415 -17.24 -2.04 4.08
C GLN A 415 -17.90 -1.26 5.24
N GLY A 416 -17.18 -1.00 6.33
CA GLY A 416 -17.70 -0.29 7.51
C GLY A 416 -17.90 1.20 7.23
N PHE A 417 -17.59 2.03 8.21
CA PHE A 417 -17.48 3.48 8.03
C PHE A 417 -16.26 3.81 7.16
N ASP A 418 -16.40 4.80 6.28
CA ASP A 418 -15.28 5.36 5.51
C ASP A 418 -15.21 6.89 5.66
N ASP A 419 -14.12 7.48 5.18
CA ASP A 419 -13.85 8.93 5.26
C ASP A 419 -14.95 9.81 4.65
N ASN A 420 -15.83 9.24 3.82
CA ASN A 420 -16.89 9.95 3.12
C ASN A 420 -18.29 9.59 3.66
N THR A 421 -18.40 8.91 4.80
CA THR A 421 -19.70 8.53 5.39
C THR A 421 -20.63 9.74 5.55
N GLU A 422 -20.07 10.92 5.85
CA GLU A 422 -20.80 12.21 5.97
C GLU A 422 -21.46 12.69 4.67
N THR A 423 -21.04 12.15 3.52
CA THR A 423 -21.62 12.45 2.21
C THR A 423 -22.78 11.51 1.85
N PHE A 424 -23.03 10.48 2.66
CA PHE A 424 -24.10 9.53 2.39
C PHE A 424 -25.46 10.19 2.64
N ASN A 425 -26.39 9.92 1.73
CA ASN A 425 -27.77 10.35 1.88
C ASN A 425 -28.53 9.31 2.73
N PHE A 426 -28.66 9.58 4.02
CA PHE A 426 -29.42 8.75 4.94
C PHE A 426 -30.92 9.08 4.88
N ASN A 427 -31.74 8.04 4.88
CA ASN A 427 -33.17 8.18 5.13
C ASN A 427 -33.38 8.29 6.65
N TRP A 428 -33.39 9.53 7.17
CA TRP A 428 -33.56 9.80 8.59
C TRP A 428 -35.00 9.54 9.04
N VAL A 429 -35.15 8.74 10.09
CA VAL A 429 -36.42 8.50 10.78
C VAL A 429 -36.37 9.27 12.10
N PRO A 430 -37.20 10.31 12.28
CA PRO A 430 -37.19 11.13 13.48
C PRO A 430 -37.62 10.33 14.70
N ILE A 431 -37.03 10.66 15.85
CA ILE A 431 -37.41 10.12 17.16
C ILE A 431 -38.32 11.14 17.84
N GLU A 432 -39.48 10.69 18.33
CA GLU A 432 -40.42 11.52 19.09
C GLU A 432 -39.73 12.17 20.30
N TYR A 433 -40.07 13.43 20.60
CA TYR A 433 -39.35 14.25 21.57
C TYR A 433 -39.18 13.58 22.95
N GLU A 434 -40.21 12.89 23.43
CA GLU A 434 -40.22 12.17 24.71
C GLU A 434 -39.28 10.96 24.76
N ASN A 435 -38.94 10.40 23.59
CA ASN A 435 -38.06 9.24 23.43
C ASN A 435 -36.63 9.63 23.02
N GLN A 436 -36.36 10.94 22.89
CA GLN A 436 -35.02 11.42 22.57
C GLN A 436 -34.09 11.31 23.79
N LEU A 437 -32.91 10.74 23.58
CA LEU A 437 -31.92 10.56 24.63
C LEU A 437 -30.92 11.72 24.65
N VAL A 438 -30.61 12.22 25.85
CA VAL A 438 -29.53 13.19 26.07
C VAL A 438 -28.28 12.46 26.50
N ILE A 439 -27.20 12.67 25.78
CA ILE A 439 -25.91 12.00 26.01
C ILE A 439 -24.78 13.02 26.14
N GLN A 440 -23.68 12.61 26.74
CA GLN A 440 -22.46 13.39 26.84
C GLN A 440 -21.31 12.67 26.15
N GLY A 441 -20.45 13.43 25.49
CA GLY A 441 -19.21 12.90 24.91
C GLY A 441 -18.06 13.88 25.09
N VAL A 442 -16.85 13.40 24.81
CA VAL A 442 -15.60 14.15 24.95
C VAL A 442 -14.98 14.42 23.59
N ILE A 443 -14.54 15.65 23.36
CA ILE A 443 -13.79 15.98 22.15
C ILE A 443 -12.42 15.32 22.22
N ALA A 444 -12.10 14.47 21.25
CA ALA A 444 -10.77 13.92 21.08
C ALA A 444 -10.35 13.99 19.61
N ALA A 445 -9.09 13.64 19.34
CA ALA A 445 -8.53 13.70 18.00
C ALA A 445 -7.67 12.47 17.73
N LYS A 446 -7.81 11.93 16.52
CA LYS A 446 -6.88 10.95 15.97
C LYS A 446 -5.71 11.67 15.33
N TYR A 447 -4.50 11.20 15.61
CA TYR A 447 -3.27 11.78 15.11
C TYR A 447 -2.58 10.87 14.10
N ILE A 448 -1.87 11.50 13.18
CA ILE A 448 -1.01 10.87 12.17
C ILE A 448 0.30 11.65 12.06
N LEU A 449 1.26 11.08 11.34
CA LEU A 449 2.54 11.70 11.03
C LEU A 449 2.53 12.27 9.62
N GLY A 450 3.01 13.51 9.48
CA GLY A 450 3.13 14.20 8.21
C GLY A 450 4.47 14.89 8.06
N LEU A 451 4.64 15.59 6.94
CA LEU A 451 5.82 16.45 6.72
C LEU A 451 5.52 17.90 7.15
N ALA A 452 6.52 18.52 7.76
CA ALA A 452 6.65 19.97 7.91
C ALA A 452 7.65 20.51 6.90
#